data_AF-A0A8A1LIZ2-F1
#
_entry.id   AF-A0A8A1LIZ2-F1
#
_cell.length_a   1.000
_cell.length_b   1.000
_cell.length_c   1.000
_cell.angle_alpha   90.00
_cell.angle_beta   90.00
_cell.angle_gamma   90.00
#
_symmetry.space_group_name_H-M   'P 1'
#
loop_
_entity.id
_entity.type
_entity.pdbx_description
1 polymer ?
#
loop_
_entity_poly.entity_id
_entity_poly.type
_entity_poly.pdbx_seq_one_letter_code
_entity_poly.pdbx_strand_id
1 'polypeptide(L)'
;MRSSRLLLLQLWVELNIAADIVFSSAAAVHGATAQMPLGLDDTIDIMSDSQFSGLMTFANVPYVNCFVDSEATKQPYDIAFMGAPFDTGVTARPGARFGPGGIRQGSRRIRPEGAWSIYTGENVFASWASIVDCGDVPLTFLDNTVALKQLGKAHKVVSSRPANSSDVSTIPRIITLGGDHTTTLPALRSTYNHWGPVSVIHFDSHIGWCHRPASRLT
;
A
#
# COMPACT_ATOMS: atom_id res chain seq x y z
N MET A 1 -61.85 52.30 4.75
CA MET A 1 -60.47 52.65 5.17
C MET A 1 -60.31 52.46 6.67
N ARG A 2 -59.70 51.35 7.10
CA ARG A 2 -58.58 51.29 8.08
C ARG A 2 -58.33 49.82 8.41
N SER A 3 -57.21 49.35 7.86
CA SER A 3 -56.61 48.03 8.01
C SER A 3 -56.11 47.84 9.44
N SER A 4 -56.51 46.74 10.08
CA SER A 4 -55.94 46.29 11.34
C SER A 4 -54.82 45.29 11.05
N ARG A 5 -53.62 45.62 11.56
CA ARG A 5 -52.39 44.85 11.42
C ARG A 5 -52.43 43.65 12.36
N LEU A 6 -52.21 42.44 11.84
CA LEU A 6 -51.70 41.33 12.63
C LEU A 6 -50.33 40.94 12.05
N LEU A 7 -49.30 41.19 12.86
CA LEU A 7 -47.91 40.85 12.60
C LEU A 7 -47.70 39.40 13.07
N LEU A 8 -47.61 38.42 12.17
CA LEU A 8 -47.14 37.08 12.51
C LEU A 8 -45.67 36.96 12.12
N LEU A 9 -44.82 36.85 13.14
CA LEU A 9 -43.40 36.58 13.06
C LEU A 9 -43.21 35.12 12.58
N GLN A 10 -42.69 34.91 11.36
CA GLN A 10 -42.26 33.58 10.91
C GLN A 10 -40.86 33.30 11.43
N LEU A 11 -40.76 32.39 12.41
CA LEU A 11 -39.53 31.80 12.88
C LEU A 11 -39.08 30.75 11.85
N TRP A 12 -37.96 30.99 11.16
CA TRP A 12 -37.30 29.97 10.34
C TRP A 12 -36.41 29.12 11.24
N VAL A 13 -36.79 27.85 11.44
CA VAL A 13 -35.93 26.83 12.03
C VAL A 13 -35.31 26.07 10.87
N GLU A 14 -34.03 26.34 10.60
CA GLU A 14 -33.19 25.54 9.70
C GLU A 14 -32.97 24.16 10.35
N LEU A 15 -33.57 23.13 9.75
CA LEU A 15 -33.33 21.74 10.12
C LEU A 15 -31.93 21.36 9.61
N ASN A 16 -30.99 21.16 10.53
CA ASN A 16 -29.68 20.58 10.21
C ASN A 16 -29.90 19.19 9.61
N ILE A 17 -29.60 19.01 8.33
CA ILE A 17 -29.53 17.69 7.69
C ILE A 17 -28.23 17.06 8.21
N ALA A 18 -28.35 16.25 9.26
CA ALA A 18 -27.37 15.23 9.53
C ALA A 18 -27.35 14.29 8.32
N ALA A 19 -26.20 14.15 7.67
CA ALA A 19 -26.01 13.10 6.68
C ALA A 19 -26.02 11.77 7.42
N ASP A 20 -27.19 11.17 7.56
CA ASP A 20 -27.30 9.79 8.02
C ASP A 20 -26.54 8.91 7.03
N ILE A 21 -25.51 8.23 7.53
CA ILE A 21 -24.88 7.11 6.83
C ILE A 21 -25.89 5.96 6.90
N VAL A 22 -26.91 6.02 6.06
CA VAL A 22 -27.77 4.88 5.80
C VAL A 22 -26.99 3.97 4.86
N PHE A 23 -26.31 2.98 5.44
CA PHE A 23 -25.93 1.81 4.65
C PHE A 23 -27.23 1.28 4.06
N SER A 24 -27.37 1.31 2.73
CA SER A 24 -28.45 0.59 2.08
C SER A 24 -28.41 -0.83 2.66
N SER A 25 -29.52 -1.26 3.26
CA SER A 25 -29.67 -2.66 3.61
C SER A 25 -29.42 -3.39 2.31
N ALA A 26 -28.28 -4.08 2.23
CA ALA A 26 -28.07 -5.05 1.18
C ALA A 26 -29.33 -5.90 1.22
N ALA A 27 -30.15 -5.81 0.17
CA ALA A 27 -31.32 -6.64 0.03
C ALA A 27 -30.82 -8.04 0.39
N ALA A 28 -31.32 -8.57 1.51
CA ALA A 28 -30.93 -9.88 1.97
C ALA A 28 -31.17 -10.79 0.78
N VAL A 29 -30.08 -11.25 0.15
CA VAL A 29 -30.14 -12.25 -0.89
C VAL A 29 -30.64 -13.48 -0.15
N HIS A 30 -31.96 -13.60 -0.04
CA HIS A 30 -32.70 -14.82 0.25
C HIS A 30 -32.66 -15.74 -0.99
N GLY A 31 -31.54 -15.71 -1.72
CA GLY A 31 -31.15 -16.81 -2.58
C GLY A 31 -30.62 -17.87 -1.65
N ALA A 32 -31.15 -19.09 -1.77
CA ALA A 32 -30.71 -20.24 -0.99
C ALA A 32 -29.19 -20.20 -0.76
N THR A 33 -28.76 -20.40 0.47
CA THR A 33 -27.40 -20.84 0.79
C THR A 33 -27.23 -22.28 0.25
N ALA A 34 -27.41 -22.46 -1.04
CA ALA A 34 -26.93 -23.62 -1.73
C ALA A 34 -25.43 -23.40 -1.84
N GLN A 35 -24.65 -24.17 -1.06
CA GLN A 35 -23.30 -24.49 -1.51
C GLN A 35 -23.45 -25.00 -2.94
N MET A 36 -22.99 -24.22 -3.92
CA MET A 36 -22.80 -24.71 -5.27
C MET A 36 -21.81 -25.88 -5.15
N PRO A 37 -22.22 -27.12 -5.44
CA PRO A 37 -21.28 -28.21 -5.51
C PRO A 37 -20.30 -27.86 -6.64
N LEU A 38 -19.02 -27.72 -6.30
CA LEU A 38 -17.95 -27.52 -7.26
C LEU A 38 -17.77 -28.82 -8.04
N GLY A 39 -18.56 -28.99 -9.10
CA GLY A 39 -18.47 -30.12 -10.02
C GLY A 39 -19.04 -31.43 -9.47
N LEU A 40 -19.72 -32.17 -10.35
CA LEU A 40 -20.08 -33.58 -10.17
C LEU A 40 -19.01 -34.51 -10.76
N ASP A 41 -17.83 -33.96 -11.08
CA ASP A 41 -16.73 -34.64 -11.76
C ASP A 41 -15.55 -34.77 -10.79
N ASP A 42 -14.86 -35.91 -10.80
CA ASP A 42 -13.70 -36.21 -9.94
C ASP A 42 -12.46 -35.36 -10.30
N THR A 43 -12.58 -34.48 -11.30
CA THR A 43 -11.57 -33.48 -11.66
C THR A 43 -11.56 -32.34 -10.65
N ILE A 44 -10.95 -32.59 -9.49
CA ILE A 44 -10.69 -31.56 -8.48
C ILE A 44 -9.60 -30.63 -9.04
N ASP A 45 -9.94 -29.35 -9.23
CA ASP A 45 -8.99 -28.34 -9.65
C ASP A 45 -7.99 -28.03 -8.53
N ILE A 46 -6.74 -28.50 -8.72
CA ILE A 46 -5.60 -28.21 -7.86
C ILE A 46 -4.71 -27.09 -8.42
N MET A 47 -5.07 -26.53 -9.58
CA MET A 47 -4.26 -25.60 -10.36
C MET A 47 -4.75 -24.16 -10.22
N SER A 48 -6.05 -23.94 -9.96
CA SER A 48 -6.56 -22.58 -9.69
C SER A 48 -6.19 -22.10 -8.29
N ASP A 49 -5.78 -20.83 -8.21
CA ASP A 49 -5.24 -20.25 -7.00
C ASP A 49 -6.32 -20.02 -5.92
N SER A 50 -6.20 -20.80 -4.84
CA SER A 50 -6.76 -20.40 -3.56
C SER A 50 -6.01 -19.18 -3.02
N GLN A 51 -6.73 -18.22 -2.45
CA GLN A 51 -6.16 -17.03 -1.79
C GLN A 51 -5.19 -17.36 -0.65
N PHE A 52 -5.20 -18.62 -0.20
CA PHE A 52 -4.43 -19.10 0.93
C PHE A 52 -3.32 -20.07 0.52
N SER A 53 -3.18 -20.40 -0.77
CA SER A 53 -2.11 -21.22 -1.33
C SER A 53 -1.12 -20.38 -2.14
N GLY A 54 0.03 -20.96 -2.49
CA GLY A 54 1.04 -20.31 -3.33
C GLY A 54 2.06 -19.45 -2.59
N LEU A 55 2.86 -18.72 -3.37
CA LEU A 55 3.90 -17.84 -2.85
C LEU A 55 3.28 -16.61 -2.17
N MET A 56 3.74 -16.28 -0.96
CA MET A 56 3.22 -15.13 -0.21
C MET A 56 3.84 -13.82 -0.70
N THR A 57 3.25 -13.22 -1.73
CA THR A 57 3.52 -11.83 -2.16
C THR A 57 2.44 -10.88 -1.63
N PHE A 58 2.68 -9.57 -1.74
CA PHE A 58 1.69 -8.56 -1.44
C PHE A 58 0.49 -8.70 -2.39
N ALA A 59 -0.72 -8.86 -1.86
CA ALA A 59 -1.97 -8.95 -2.62
C ALA A 59 -1.94 -9.99 -3.76
N ASN A 60 -1.17 -11.07 -3.62
CA ASN A 60 -0.98 -12.12 -4.63
C ASN A 60 -0.49 -11.59 -6.00
N VAL A 61 0.20 -10.44 -6.04
CA VAL A 61 0.81 -9.91 -7.27
C VAL A 61 2.05 -10.72 -7.66
N PRO A 62 2.47 -10.70 -8.94
CA PRO A 62 3.64 -11.44 -9.39
C PRO A 62 4.92 -11.07 -8.63
N TYR A 63 5.68 -12.09 -8.25
CA TYR A 63 7.03 -11.92 -7.70
C TYR A 63 8.04 -11.70 -8.82
N VAL A 64 8.88 -10.67 -8.68
CA VAL A 64 10.00 -10.41 -9.59
C VAL A 64 11.20 -10.00 -8.75
N ASN A 65 12.38 -10.59 -8.94
CA ASN A 65 13.56 -10.10 -8.24
C ASN A 65 14.08 -8.80 -8.88
N CYS A 66 13.55 -7.67 -8.42
CA CYS A 66 13.89 -6.34 -8.94
C CYS A 66 15.37 -5.96 -8.74
N PHE A 67 16.08 -6.66 -7.84
CA PHE A 67 17.51 -6.45 -7.58
C PHE A 67 18.41 -7.10 -8.63
N VAL A 68 17.87 -7.98 -9.48
CA VAL A 68 18.59 -8.67 -10.54
C VAL A 68 18.20 -8.09 -11.90
N ASP A 69 19.20 -7.61 -12.65
CA ASP A 69 18.97 -6.91 -13.93
C ASP A 69 18.19 -7.76 -14.95
N SER A 70 18.53 -9.04 -15.06
CA SER A 70 17.92 -9.95 -16.04
C SER A 70 16.46 -10.26 -15.73
N GLU A 71 16.04 -10.25 -14.47
CA GLU A 71 14.65 -10.47 -14.08
C GLU A 71 13.83 -9.18 -14.22
N ALA A 72 14.35 -8.06 -13.71
CA ALA A 72 13.70 -6.76 -13.83
C ALA A 72 13.49 -6.32 -15.29
N THR A 73 14.41 -6.69 -16.19
CA THR A 73 14.28 -6.36 -17.63
C THR A 73 13.23 -7.24 -18.32
N LYS A 74 13.03 -8.47 -17.87
CA LYS A 74 12.02 -9.38 -18.44
C LYS A 74 10.60 -8.98 -18.07
N GLN A 75 10.41 -8.41 -16.88
CA GLN A 75 9.12 -7.94 -16.39
C GLN A 75 9.24 -6.49 -15.92
N PRO A 76 9.09 -5.51 -16.83
CA PRO A 76 9.01 -4.11 -16.44
C PRO A 76 7.75 -3.86 -15.59
N TYR A 77 7.86 -2.90 -14.68
CA TYR A 77 6.81 -2.59 -13.71
C TYR A 77 6.68 -1.08 -13.51
N ASP A 78 5.49 -0.64 -13.15
CA ASP A 78 5.19 0.76 -12.82
C ASP A 78 5.17 1.00 -11.31
N ILE A 79 4.77 -0.02 -10.55
CA ILE A 79 4.73 0.01 -9.09
C ILE A 79 5.39 -1.25 -8.55
N ALA A 80 6.35 -1.05 -7.65
CA ALA A 80 7.08 -2.10 -6.99
C ALA A 80 6.82 -2.07 -5.47
N PHE A 81 6.27 -3.16 -4.94
CA PHE A 81 6.28 -3.42 -3.51
C PHE A 81 7.65 -3.95 -3.09
N MET A 82 8.24 -3.40 -2.04
CA MET A 82 9.56 -3.80 -1.56
C MET A 82 9.57 -3.81 -0.04
N GLY A 83 9.90 -4.94 0.59
CA GLY A 83 9.99 -4.99 2.05
C GLY A 83 11.33 -4.48 2.59
N ALA A 84 11.25 -3.75 3.71
CA ALA A 84 12.41 -3.28 4.47
C ALA A 84 12.37 -3.87 5.90
N PRO A 85 12.79 -5.13 6.09
CA PRO A 85 12.75 -5.80 7.40
C PRO A 85 13.82 -5.27 8.36
N PHE A 86 13.64 -4.05 8.88
CA PHE A 86 14.60 -3.34 9.72
C PHE A 86 13.94 -2.84 11.00
N ASP A 87 14.49 -3.12 12.17
CA ASP A 87 13.97 -2.57 13.44
C ASP A 87 15.07 -2.33 14.49
N THR A 88 16.33 -2.26 14.05
CA THR A 88 17.47 -2.06 14.96
C THR A 88 17.65 -0.59 15.33
N GLY A 89 16.81 0.31 14.78
CA GLY A 89 16.71 1.72 15.17
C GLY A 89 15.61 2.01 16.20
N VAL A 90 14.82 1.01 16.60
CA VAL A 90 13.75 1.19 17.59
C VAL A 90 14.29 1.57 18.97
N THR A 91 13.57 2.44 19.67
CA THR A 91 13.92 2.89 21.03
C THR A 91 13.21 2.11 22.13
N ALA A 92 12.16 1.36 21.79
CA ALA A 92 11.33 0.62 22.74
C ALA A 92 11.18 -0.84 22.33
N ARG A 93 10.03 -1.23 21.77
CA ARG A 93 9.71 -2.64 21.46
C ARG A 93 10.17 -3.00 20.03
N PRO A 94 11.07 -3.98 19.86
CA PRO A 94 11.40 -4.51 18.54
C PRO A 94 10.27 -5.42 18.01
N GLY A 95 10.36 -5.77 16.73
CA GLY A 95 9.38 -6.63 16.05
C GLY A 95 9.01 -6.14 14.65
N ALA A 96 9.26 -4.86 14.34
CA ALA A 96 8.91 -4.27 13.04
C ALA A 96 9.66 -4.93 11.86
N ARG A 97 10.77 -5.64 12.12
CA ARG A 97 11.47 -6.45 11.09
C ARG A 97 10.59 -7.56 10.49
N PHE A 98 9.60 -8.05 11.23
CA PHE A 98 8.64 -9.04 10.75
C PHE A 98 7.41 -8.41 10.06
N GLY A 99 7.32 -7.08 10.06
CA GLY A 99 6.24 -6.31 9.45
C GLY A 99 5.99 -6.64 7.97
N PRO A 100 7.02 -6.70 7.09
CA PRO A 100 6.81 -7.01 5.67
C PRO A 100 6.08 -8.34 5.47
N GLY A 101 6.51 -9.40 6.18
CA GLY A 101 5.85 -10.71 6.13
C GLY A 101 4.42 -10.67 6.66
N GLY A 102 4.18 -9.96 7.77
CA GLY A 102 2.84 -9.77 8.32
C GLY A 102 1.89 -9.03 7.38
N ILE A 103 2.37 -7.99 6.69
CA ILE A 103 1.60 -7.24 5.70
C ILE A 103 1.22 -8.15 4.52
N ARG A 104 2.18 -8.91 3.98
CA ARG A 104 1.89 -9.88 2.90
C ARG A 104 0.85 -10.91 3.33
N GLN A 105 1.00 -11.47 4.52
CA GLN A 105 0.01 -12.40 5.09
C GLN A 105 -1.38 -11.75 5.22
N GLY A 106 -1.47 -10.52 5.73
CA GLY A 106 -2.73 -9.79 5.87
C GLY A 106 -3.36 -9.44 4.51
N SER A 107 -2.56 -9.26 3.47
CA SER A 107 -3.02 -8.93 2.13
C SER A 107 -3.56 -10.12 1.31
N ARG A 108 -3.46 -11.36 1.82
CA ARG A 108 -3.86 -12.59 1.11
C ARG A 108 -5.30 -12.61 0.60
N ARG A 109 -6.20 -11.91 1.29
CA ARG A 109 -7.62 -11.81 0.90
C ARG A 109 -7.82 -10.96 -0.37
N ILE A 110 -6.84 -10.15 -0.76
CA ILE A 110 -6.90 -9.33 -1.96
C ILE A 110 -6.61 -10.22 -3.16
N ARG A 111 -7.56 -10.31 -4.07
CA ARG A 111 -7.38 -10.89 -5.41
C ARG A 111 -7.28 -9.75 -6.41
N PRO A 112 -6.15 -9.58 -7.13
CA PRO A 112 -5.98 -8.48 -8.09
C PRO A 112 -7.14 -8.36 -9.08
N GLU A 113 -7.72 -9.47 -9.55
CA GLU A 113 -8.82 -9.50 -10.52
C GLU A 113 -10.15 -9.01 -9.92
N GLY A 114 -10.31 -9.13 -8.60
CA GLY A 114 -11.53 -8.80 -7.85
C GLY A 114 -11.41 -7.57 -6.94
N ALA A 115 -10.28 -6.86 -6.98
CA ALA A 115 -9.96 -5.75 -6.07
C ALA A 115 -10.59 -4.41 -6.52
N TRP A 116 -11.92 -4.40 -6.66
CA TRP A 116 -12.69 -3.24 -7.08
C TRP A 116 -12.90 -2.25 -5.92
N SER A 117 -12.67 -0.98 -6.19
CA SER A 117 -13.03 0.10 -5.27
C SER A 117 -14.54 0.35 -5.32
N ILE A 118 -15.22 0.27 -4.18
CA ILE A 118 -16.66 0.52 -4.08
C ILE A 118 -17.05 1.96 -4.41
N TYR A 119 -16.13 2.90 -4.24
CA TYR A 119 -16.40 4.34 -4.41
C TYR A 119 -16.19 4.81 -5.85
N THR A 120 -15.18 4.27 -6.52
CA THR A 120 -14.83 4.67 -7.90
C THR A 120 -15.34 3.66 -8.93
N GLY A 121 -15.65 2.43 -8.52
CA GLY A 121 -15.99 1.34 -9.44
C GLY A 121 -14.81 0.86 -10.28
N GLU A 122 -13.57 1.25 -9.94
CA GLU A 122 -12.37 0.87 -10.68
C GLU A 122 -11.55 -0.19 -9.95
N ASN A 123 -10.88 -1.04 -10.72
CA ASN A 123 -9.90 -1.99 -10.22
C ASN A 123 -8.48 -1.45 -10.46
N VAL A 124 -7.83 -1.03 -9.39
CA VAL A 124 -6.48 -0.43 -9.45
C VAL A 124 -5.41 -1.41 -9.92
N PHE A 125 -5.59 -2.72 -9.69
CA PHE A 125 -4.65 -3.75 -10.09
C PHE A 125 -4.80 -4.14 -11.57
N ALA A 126 -5.95 -3.86 -12.18
CA ALA A 126 -6.26 -4.14 -13.59
C ALA A 126 -6.37 -2.88 -14.45
N SER A 127 -5.91 -1.73 -13.94
CA SER A 127 -5.93 -0.43 -14.63
C SER A 127 -4.69 -0.28 -15.51
N TRP A 128 -3.94 0.81 -15.36
CA TRP A 128 -2.79 1.15 -16.22
C TRP A 128 -1.44 0.61 -15.72
N ALA A 129 -1.32 0.29 -14.43
CA ALA A 129 -0.05 0.02 -13.78
C ALA A 129 0.29 -1.47 -13.75
N SER A 130 1.48 -1.83 -14.22
CA SER A 130 2.10 -3.13 -13.92
C SER A 130 2.64 -3.12 -12.49
N ILE A 131 2.11 -4.01 -11.64
CA ILE A 131 2.40 -4.07 -10.21
C ILE A 131 3.12 -5.37 -9.87
N VAL A 132 4.26 -5.28 -9.19
CA VAL A 132 5.07 -6.44 -8.79
C VAL A 132 5.49 -6.38 -7.33
N ASP A 133 5.79 -7.53 -6.74
CA ASP A 133 6.45 -7.64 -5.43
C ASP A 133 7.93 -8.01 -5.65
N CYS A 134 8.81 -7.11 -5.25
CA CYS A 134 10.25 -7.26 -5.36
C CYS A 134 10.86 -8.17 -4.28
N GLY A 135 10.04 -8.62 -3.33
CA GLY A 135 10.51 -9.30 -2.12
C GLY A 135 11.12 -8.31 -1.13
N ASP A 136 12.06 -8.80 -0.33
CA ASP A 136 12.67 -8.05 0.77
C ASP A 136 14.11 -7.67 0.46
N VAL A 137 14.52 -6.48 0.90
CA VAL A 137 15.91 -6.06 0.81
C VAL A 137 16.77 -6.89 1.78
N PRO A 138 17.92 -7.44 1.35
CA PRO A 138 18.81 -8.22 2.21
C PRO A 138 19.59 -7.31 3.18
N LEU A 139 18.93 -6.87 4.24
CA LEU A 139 19.49 -5.98 5.25
C LEU A 139 20.27 -6.77 6.31
N THR A 140 21.45 -6.27 6.68
CA THR A 140 22.16 -6.76 7.87
C THR A 140 21.47 -6.28 9.15
N PHE A 141 21.44 -7.12 10.18
CA PHE A 141 20.95 -6.77 11.52
C PHE A 141 22.08 -6.38 12.48
N LEU A 142 23.34 -6.45 12.03
CA LEU A 142 24.53 -6.26 12.87
C LEU A 142 25.01 -4.81 12.91
N ASP A 143 24.77 -4.04 11.85
CA ASP A 143 25.21 -2.64 11.75
C ASP A 143 24.15 -1.79 11.05
N ASN A 144 23.57 -0.85 11.79
CA ASN A 144 22.53 0.05 11.30
C ASN A 144 23.01 0.91 10.12
N THR A 145 24.27 1.33 10.13
CA THR A 145 24.85 2.15 9.06
C THR A 145 24.95 1.38 7.77
N VAL A 146 25.39 0.12 7.84
CA VAL A 146 25.47 -0.77 6.67
C VAL A 146 24.08 -1.11 6.17
N ALA A 147 23.15 -1.44 7.08
CA ALA A 147 21.75 -1.73 6.73
C ALA A 147 21.09 -0.56 5.98
N LEU A 148 21.22 0.68 6.48
CA LEU A 148 20.66 1.85 5.81
C LEU A 148 21.32 2.15 4.45
N LYS A 149 22.62 1.86 4.29
CA LYS A 149 23.30 1.94 2.99
C LYS A 149 22.78 0.87 2.02
N GLN A 150 22.56 -0.36 2.49
CA GLN A 150 21.97 -1.43 1.69
C GLN A 150 20.56 -1.05 1.24
N LEU A 151 19.72 -0.54 2.14
CA LEU A 151 18.37 -0.08 1.83
C LEU A 151 18.37 1.08 0.81
N GLY A 152 19.24 2.07 0.99
CA GLY A 152 19.40 3.16 0.03
C GLY A 152 19.86 2.68 -1.35
N LYS A 153 20.77 1.69 -1.40
CA LYS A 153 21.20 1.07 -2.67
C LYS A 153 20.06 0.31 -3.34
N ALA A 154 19.27 -0.43 -2.57
CA ALA A 154 18.10 -1.15 -3.07
C ALA A 154 17.08 -0.20 -3.71
N HIS A 155 16.72 0.88 -3.01
CA HIS A 155 15.88 1.94 -3.57
C HIS A 155 16.44 2.53 -4.86
N LYS A 156 17.75 2.82 -4.91
CA LYS A 156 18.40 3.33 -6.13
C LYS A 156 18.31 2.35 -7.29
N VAL A 157 18.54 1.06 -7.05
CA VAL A 157 18.46 0.02 -8.10
C VAL A 157 17.03 -0.10 -8.63
N VAL A 158 16.05 -0.24 -7.73
CA VAL A 158 14.64 -0.42 -8.12
C VAL A 158 14.10 0.83 -8.85
N SER A 159 14.46 2.03 -8.40
CA SER A 159 14.04 3.29 -9.04
C SER A 159 14.83 3.64 -10.31
N SER A 160 15.96 3.00 -10.57
CA SER A 160 16.72 3.21 -11.82
C SER A 160 16.17 2.41 -13.01
N ARG A 161 15.20 1.52 -12.77
CA ARG A 161 14.56 0.73 -13.83
C ARG A 161 13.60 1.61 -14.64
N PRO A 162 13.42 1.34 -15.94
CA PRO A 162 12.36 1.98 -16.71
C PRO A 162 10.99 1.47 -16.23
N ALA A 163 10.03 2.39 -16.11
CA ALA A 163 8.63 2.01 -15.92
C ALA A 163 8.08 1.27 -17.16
N ASN A 164 7.05 0.46 -16.97
CA ASN A 164 6.40 -0.27 -18.06
C ASN A 164 5.53 0.66 -18.93
N SER A 165 4.79 1.55 -18.29
CA SER A 165 3.93 2.54 -18.93
C SER A 165 4.59 3.93 -18.87
N SER A 166 5.32 4.26 -19.95
CA SER A 166 6.01 5.54 -20.08
C SER A 166 5.07 6.76 -20.09
N ASP A 167 3.79 6.56 -20.39
CA ASP A 167 2.80 7.62 -20.52
C ASP A 167 2.46 8.28 -19.17
N VAL A 168 2.63 7.54 -18.07
CA VAL A 168 2.33 8.04 -16.71
C VAL A 168 3.59 8.48 -15.99
N SER A 169 4.66 7.70 -16.06
CA SER A 169 5.95 8.06 -15.49
C SER A 169 7.06 7.25 -16.13
N THR A 170 8.24 7.83 -16.29
CA THR A 170 9.43 7.10 -16.74
C THR A 170 10.08 6.27 -15.64
N ILE A 171 9.69 6.52 -14.38
CA ILE A 171 10.32 5.99 -13.18
C ILE A 171 9.28 5.22 -12.38
N PRO A 172 9.55 3.97 -11.98
CA PRO A 172 8.62 3.19 -11.19
C PRO A 172 8.45 3.78 -9.78
N ARG A 173 7.24 3.64 -9.24
CA ARG A 173 6.91 4.03 -7.87
C ARG A 173 7.23 2.88 -6.93
N ILE A 174 7.84 3.18 -5.79
CA ILE A 174 8.22 2.17 -4.79
C ILE A 174 7.31 2.30 -3.59
N ILE A 175 6.66 1.20 -3.20
CA ILE A 175 5.90 1.10 -1.96
C ILE A 175 6.70 0.22 -1.01
N THR A 176 7.32 0.85 -0.01
CA THR A 176 8.11 0.14 0.99
C THR A 176 7.22 -0.45 2.07
N LEU A 177 7.37 -1.74 2.34
CA LEU A 177 6.64 -2.44 3.39
C LEU A 177 7.49 -2.54 4.65
N GLY A 178 6.91 -2.12 5.78
CA GLY A 178 7.41 -2.42 7.13
C GLY A 178 8.76 -1.80 7.49
N GLY A 179 9.33 -2.38 8.55
CA GLY A 179 10.47 -1.82 9.28
C GLY A 179 10.07 -0.67 10.22
N ASP A 180 11.02 -0.23 11.03
CA ASP A 180 10.90 0.97 11.83
C ASP A 180 10.96 2.23 10.94
N HIS A 181 10.59 3.38 11.52
CA HIS A 181 10.43 4.61 10.75
C HIS A 181 11.75 5.19 10.20
N THR A 182 12.90 4.57 10.48
CA THR A 182 14.20 4.92 9.89
C THR A 182 14.26 4.54 8.40
N THR A 183 13.46 3.57 7.96
CA THR A 183 13.40 3.12 6.55
C THR A 183 12.86 4.19 5.60
N THR A 184 12.16 5.20 6.11
CA THR A 184 11.63 6.32 5.33
C THR A 184 12.74 7.21 4.75
N LEU A 185 13.86 7.38 5.46
CA LEU A 185 14.96 8.24 5.00
C LEU A 185 15.57 7.80 3.65
N PRO A 186 15.98 6.53 3.43
CA PRO A 186 16.48 6.10 2.13
C PRO A 186 15.41 6.16 1.03
N ALA A 187 14.13 5.94 1.35
CA ALA A 187 13.03 6.09 0.40
C ALA A 187 12.93 7.55 -0.09
N LEU A 188 12.88 8.52 0.82
CA LEU A 188 12.82 9.95 0.48
C LEU A 188 14.05 10.42 -0.31
N ARG A 189 15.25 9.96 0.04
CA ARG A 189 16.47 10.27 -0.74
C ARG A 189 16.38 9.77 -2.17
N SER A 190 15.83 8.58 -2.36
CA SER A 190 15.61 8.02 -3.70
C SER A 190 14.62 8.85 -4.50
N THR A 191 13.49 9.23 -3.88
CA THR A 191 12.48 10.08 -4.52
C THR A 191 13.04 11.46 -4.85
N TYR A 192 13.80 12.06 -3.94
CA TYR A 192 14.41 13.37 -4.16
C TYR A 192 15.34 13.40 -5.38
N ASN A 193 16.10 12.32 -5.62
CA ASN A 193 17.02 12.26 -6.76
C ASN A 193 16.31 12.28 -8.12
N HIS A 194 15.04 11.86 -8.17
CA HIS A 194 14.27 11.70 -9.40
C HIS A 194 13.27 12.85 -9.62
N TRP A 195 12.65 13.33 -8.54
CA TRP A 195 11.58 14.34 -8.58
C TRP A 195 11.95 15.66 -7.90
N GLY A 196 13.14 15.80 -7.33
CA GLY A 196 13.57 17.00 -6.61
C GLY A 196 12.90 17.15 -5.24
N PRO A 197 12.71 18.38 -4.72
CA PRO A 197 12.03 18.61 -3.44
C PRO A 197 10.64 17.98 -3.41
N VAL A 198 10.35 17.21 -2.37
CA VAL A 198 9.07 16.50 -2.21
C VAL A 198 8.29 17.01 -1.00
N SER A 199 6.97 17.02 -1.13
CA SER A 199 6.05 17.20 0.00
C SER A 199 5.74 15.85 0.64
N VAL A 200 5.72 15.80 1.97
CA VAL A 200 5.44 14.58 2.73
C VAL A 200 4.09 14.73 3.44
N ILE A 201 3.19 13.78 3.20
CA ILE A 201 1.98 13.59 4.01
C ILE A 201 2.32 12.51 5.04
N HIS A 202 2.38 12.88 6.31
CA HIS A 202 2.88 12.04 7.40
C HIS A 202 1.75 11.71 8.38
N PHE A 203 1.41 10.42 8.48
CA PHE A 203 0.44 9.92 9.45
C PHE A 203 1.19 9.16 10.54
N ASP A 204 1.30 9.76 11.72
CA ASP A 204 2.00 9.18 12.88
C ASP A 204 1.47 9.85 14.16
N SER A 205 1.52 9.11 15.25
CA SER A 205 1.26 9.67 16.59
C SER A 205 2.45 10.48 17.11
N HIS A 206 3.63 10.31 16.52
CA HIS A 206 4.85 11.02 16.86
C HIS A 206 5.32 11.88 15.69
N ILE A 207 5.91 13.04 15.99
CA ILE A 207 6.41 13.96 14.96
C ILE A 207 7.64 13.44 14.21
N GLY A 208 8.28 12.35 14.66
CA GLY A 208 9.40 11.69 13.98
C GLY A 208 10.74 12.46 13.98
N TRP A 209 10.78 13.73 14.36
CA TRP A 209 11.99 14.54 14.44
C TRP A 209 12.42 14.77 15.88
N CYS A 210 13.50 14.09 16.31
CA CYS A 210 14.24 14.43 17.51
C CYS A 210 15.60 14.97 17.10
N HIS A 211 15.86 16.25 17.38
CA HIS A 211 17.16 16.86 17.10
C HIS A 211 18.24 16.21 17.97
N ARG A 212 19.24 15.58 17.34
CA ARG A 212 20.49 15.26 18.02
C ARG A 212 21.54 16.31 17.65
N PRO A 213 22.13 17.03 18.62
CA PRO A 213 23.23 17.93 18.33
C PRO A 213 24.34 17.14 17.67
N ALA A 214 24.88 17.66 16.58
CA ALA A 214 25.97 17.07 15.82
C ALA A 214 27.26 17.06 16.66
N SER A 215 27.37 16.10 17.57
CA SER A 215 28.63 15.69 18.14
C SER A 215 28.74 14.18 17.94
N ARG A 216 29.77 13.79 17.16
CA ARG A 216 30.24 12.41 17.00
C ARG A 216 29.57 11.58 15.89
N LEU A 217 29.79 11.99 14.65
CA LEU A 217 29.91 11.11 13.48
C LEU A 217 31.09 11.62 12.64
N THR A 218 32.30 11.34 13.11
CA THR A 218 33.55 11.37 12.33
C THR A 218 33.97 9.95 12.07
#